data_AF-A0A7X8FBZ5-F1
#
_entry.id   AF-A0A7X8FBZ5-F1
#
_cell.length_a   1.000
_cell.length_b   1.000
_cell.length_c   1.000
_cell.angle_alpha   90.00
_cell.angle_beta   90.00
_cell.angle_gamma   90.00
#
_symmetry.space_group_name_H-M   'P 1'
#
loop_
_entity.id
_entity.type
_entity.pdbx_description
1 polymer ?
#
loop_
_entity_poly.entity_id
_entity_poly.type
_entity_poly.pdbx_seq_one_letter_code
_entity_poly.pdbx_strand_id
1 'polypeptide(L)'
;RFINDTLGHDKGDILLVELASILQRVFRASDVVARIGGDEFAVPLTNSSCLTVEKAGQRIQEAINSYNQANPNLLLNVSIGLAVAEQGVNIHHLFKKADNNMHREKLHRSQSKRNAIAYTLKQALEARDIMIKGHTERLKKLISVLALVIGIPNHRIKDLCLLAQFHDVGKVGISDRILLKPDPLTPEEFKEIQRHCEIGYRIAQAAPDLMPIADWILKHHEWWNGQGYPLGLKGEEIPLECRILAVVDAFDAMTSDRPYQKAVSLEVAIDELQRGAGIQFDPQIVKAFLQIVKKLKINRLLYSSMFLG
;
A
#
# COMPACT_ATOMS: atom_id res chain seq x y z
N ARG A 1 24.81 -2.06 0.91
CA ARG A 1 24.74 -0.58 0.67
C ARG A 1 23.79 0.17 1.64
N PHE A 2 22.51 -0.20 1.76
CA PHE A 2 21.52 0.53 2.60
C PHE A 2 21.84 0.62 4.11
N ILE A 3 22.58 -0.35 4.68
CA ILE A 3 22.93 -0.32 6.12
C ILE A 3 24.04 0.69 6.41
N ASN A 4 25.07 0.78 5.55
CA ASN A 4 26.18 1.72 5.73
C ASN A 4 25.71 3.18 5.66
N ASP A 5 24.74 3.47 4.79
CA ASP A 5 24.24 4.84 4.59
C ASP A 5 23.25 5.28 5.70
N THR A 6 22.71 4.35 6.50
CA THR A 6 21.63 4.64 7.48
C THR A 6 22.04 4.42 8.94
N LEU A 7 23.05 3.59 9.23
CA LEU A 7 23.39 3.17 10.61
C LEU A 7 24.85 3.42 11.02
N GLY A 8 25.70 3.93 10.12
CA GLY A 8 27.14 4.12 10.33
C GLY A 8 27.96 2.87 9.97
N HIS A 9 29.17 3.08 9.46
CA HIS A 9 30.06 2.01 8.99
C HIS A 9 30.32 0.93 10.06
N ASP A 10 30.46 1.33 11.32
CA ASP A 10 30.75 0.42 12.45
C ASP A 10 29.66 -0.64 12.67
N LYS A 11 28.38 -0.28 12.51
CA LYS A 11 27.26 -1.23 12.66
C LYS A 11 27.17 -2.20 11.49
N GLY A 12 27.58 -1.77 10.30
CA GLY A 12 27.66 -2.62 9.11
C GLY A 12 28.70 -3.73 9.31
N ASP A 13 29.87 -3.39 9.84
CA ASP A 13 30.94 -4.34 10.08
C ASP A 13 30.57 -5.37 11.16
N ILE A 14 29.90 -4.94 12.24
CA ILE A 14 29.37 -5.85 13.26
C ILE A 14 28.43 -6.89 12.61
N LEU A 15 27.49 -6.45 11.76
CA LEU A 15 26.56 -7.36 11.08
C LEU A 15 27.28 -8.34 10.13
N LEU A 16 28.35 -7.92 9.47
CA LEU A 16 29.15 -8.79 8.61
C LEU A 16 29.89 -9.88 9.42
N VAL A 17 30.43 -9.51 10.58
CA VAL A 17 31.07 -10.46 11.51
C VAL A 17 30.04 -11.46 12.04
N GLU A 18 28.88 -10.97 12.50
CA GLU A 18 27.81 -11.83 13.00
C GLU A 18 27.29 -12.81 11.93
N LEU A 19 27.12 -12.34 10.69
CA LEU A 19 26.74 -13.21 9.59
C LEU A 19 27.79 -14.28 9.33
N ALA A 20 29.08 -13.92 9.32
CA ALA A 20 30.17 -14.88 9.16
C ALA A 20 30.15 -15.95 10.28
N SER A 21 29.98 -15.54 11.53
CA SER A 21 29.88 -16.44 12.69
C SER A 21 28.63 -17.33 12.65
N ILE A 22 27.51 -16.86 12.10
CA ILE A 22 26.33 -17.70 11.85
C ILE A 22 26.65 -18.75 10.79
N LEU A 23 27.21 -18.35 9.65
CA LEU A 23 27.53 -19.26 8.55
C LEU A 23 28.52 -20.35 9.00
N GLN A 24 29.57 -19.98 9.74
CA GLN A 24 30.54 -20.93 10.29
C GLN A 24 29.93 -21.95 11.26
N ARG A 25 28.83 -21.62 11.95
CA ARG A 25 28.11 -22.57 12.83
C ARG A 25 27.14 -23.46 12.06
N VAL A 26 26.54 -22.95 10.99
CA VAL A 26 25.56 -23.69 10.17
C VAL A 26 26.23 -24.76 9.31
N PHE A 27 27.44 -24.48 8.82
CA PHE A 27 28.21 -25.36 7.95
C PHE A 27 29.30 -26.12 8.72
N ARG A 28 29.77 -27.23 8.15
CA ARG A 28 30.82 -28.04 8.77
C ARG A 28 32.18 -27.36 8.59
N ALA A 29 33.15 -27.71 9.43
CA ALA A 29 34.53 -27.22 9.29
C ALA A 29 35.19 -27.59 7.93
N SER A 30 34.67 -28.64 7.25
CA SER A 30 35.10 -29.03 5.90
C SER A 30 34.49 -28.18 4.78
N ASP A 31 33.41 -27.45 5.06
CA ASP A 31 32.72 -26.64 4.07
C ASP A 31 33.38 -25.26 4.01
N VAL A 32 33.53 -24.70 2.80
CA VAL A 32 34.16 -23.39 2.62
C VAL A 32 33.11 -22.30 2.74
N VAL A 33 33.26 -21.38 3.71
CA VAL A 33 32.49 -20.14 3.78
C VAL A 33 33.38 -18.99 3.31
N ALA A 34 33.05 -18.40 2.17
CA ALA A 34 33.83 -17.32 1.56
C ALA A 34 33.04 -16.01 1.51
N ARG A 35 33.66 -14.89 1.89
CA ARG A 35 33.17 -13.55 1.57
C ARG A 35 33.68 -13.19 0.18
N ILE A 36 32.76 -13.00 -0.76
CA ILE A 36 33.07 -12.81 -2.19
C ILE A 36 32.90 -11.35 -2.64
N GLY A 37 32.30 -10.52 -1.79
CA GLY A 37 32.05 -9.11 -2.07
C GLY A 37 31.91 -8.28 -0.79
N GLY A 38 31.46 -7.04 -0.95
CA GLY A 38 31.28 -6.11 0.17
C GLY A 38 30.31 -6.66 1.23
N ASP A 39 29.12 -7.07 0.83
CA ASP A 39 28.07 -7.63 1.70
C ASP A 39 27.62 -9.04 1.24
N GLU A 40 28.49 -9.75 0.53
CA GLU A 40 28.17 -11.01 -0.16
C GLU A 40 29.03 -12.18 0.32
N PHE A 41 28.37 -13.32 0.56
CA PHE A 41 28.98 -14.58 0.99
C PHE A 41 28.56 -15.72 0.06
N ALA A 42 29.46 -16.66 -0.17
CA ALA A 42 29.20 -17.88 -0.93
C ALA A 42 29.69 -19.11 -0.15
N VAL A 43 28.90 -20.18 -0.22
CA VAL A 43 29.21 -21.48 0.40
C VAL A 43 29.10 -22.58 -0.65
N PRO A 44 30.20 -22.94 -1.34
CA PRO A 44 30.20 -24.07 -2.26
C PRO A 44 30.07 -25.39 -1.50
N LEU A 45 29.09 -26.20 -1.89
CA LEU A 45 28.87 -27.54 -1.33
C LEU A 45 29.14 -28.60 -2.41
N THR A 46 30.10 -29.47 -2.15
CA THR A 46 30.42 -30.59 -3.05
C THR A 46 29.56 -31.81 -2.75
N ASN A 47 29.29 -32.65 -3.75
CA ASN A 47 28.58 -33.94 -3.61
C ASN A 47 27.26 -33.83 -2.82
N SER A 48 26.54 -32.72 -2.99
CA SER A 48 25.33 -32.41 -2.23
C SER A 48 24.08 -32.51 -3.10
N SER A 49 23.04 -33.15 -2.57
CA SER A 49 21.74 -33.24 -3.23
C SER A 49 20.95 -31.93 -3.11
N CYS A 50 19.93 -31.74 -3.95
CA CYS A 50 18.99 -30.60 -3.84
C CYS A 50 18.42 -30.46 -2.43
N LEU A 51 17.97 -31.56 -1.84
CA LEU A 51 17.48 -31.62 -0.46
C LEU A 51 18.52 -31.16 0.57
N THR A 52 19.81 -31.46 0.36
CA THR A 52 20.88 -31.05 1.27
C THR A 52 21.11 -29.54 1.21
N VAL A 53 21.11 -28.98 -0.01
CA VAL A 53 21.27 -27.54 -0.24
C VAL A 53 20.06 -26.76 0.29
N GLU A 54 18.84 -27.26 0.07
CA GLU A 54 17.61 -26.68 0.61
C GLU A 54 17.60 -26.67 2.14
N LYS A 55 17.95 -27.79 2.78
CA LYS A 55 18.10 -27.86 4.24
C LYS A 55 19.18 -26.92 4.77
N ALA A 56 20.29 -26.74 4.03
CA ALA A 56 21.30 -25.76 4.39
C ALA A 56 20.72 -24.33 4.40
N GLY A 57 19.97 -23.95 3.36
CA GLY A 57 19.27 -22.67 3.32
C GLY A 57 18.29 -22.48 4.48
N GLN A 58 17.51 -23.51 4.83
CA GLN A 58 16.59 -23.48 5.97
C GLN A 58 17.35 -23.24 7.30
N ARG A 59 18.46 -23.96 7.55
CA ARG A 59 19.27 -23.76 8.75
C ARG A 59 19.87 -22.35 8.84
N ILE A 60 20.30 -21.77 7.73
CA ILE A 60 20.76 -20.37 7.70
C ILE A 60 19.60 -19.45 8.12
N GLN A 61 18.42 -19.64 7.55
CA GLN A 61 17.27 -18.80 7.83
C GLN A 61 16.81 -18.91 9.30
N GLU A 62 16.82 -20.12 9.87
CA GLU A 62 16.55 -20.37 11.28
C GLU A 62 17.58 -19.68 12.19
N ALA A 63 18.88 -19.83 11.89
CA ALA A 63 19.93 -19.20 12.68
C ALA A 63 19.86 -17.65 12.65
N ILE A 64 19.52 -17.07 11.51
CA ILE A 64 19.28 -15.62 11.38
C ILE A 64 18.05 -15.21 12.20
N ASN A 65 16.97 -16.00 12.18
CA ASN A 65 15.78 -15.69 12.96
C ASN A 65 16.07 -15.74 14.46
N SER A 66 16.82 -16.73 14.94
CA SER A 66 17.25 -16.81 16.34
C SER A 66 18.15 -15.63 16.72
N TYR A 67 19.09 -15.24 15.86
CA TYR A 67 19.91 -14.04 16.08
C TYR A 67 19.04 -12.78 16.19
N ASN A 68 18.08 -12.59 15.28
CA ASN A 68 17.22 -11.41 15.26
C ASN A 68 16.29 -11.34 16.48
N GLN A 69 15.84 -12.49 16.99
CA GLN A 69 15.06 -12.55 18.23
C GLN A 69 15.89 -12.14 19.46
N ALA A 70 17.17 -12.52 19.51
CA ALA A 70 18.07 -12.14 20.58
C ALA A 70 18.58 -10.68 20.47
N ASN A 71 18.59 -10.11 19.26
CA ASN A 71 19.20 -8.80 18.98
C ASN A 71 18.21 -7.84 18.29
N PRO A 72 17.16 -7.37 19.00
CA PRO A 72 16.10 -6.56 18.38
C PRO A 72 16.59 -5.20 17.85
N ASN A 73 17.71 -4.69 18.37
CA ASN A 73 18.27 -3.38 18.00
C ASN A 73 19.24 -3.42 16.81
N LEU A 74 19.66 -4.61 16.35
CA LEU A 74 20.62 -4.76 15.27
C LEU A 74 20.33 -6.02 14.45
N LEU A 75 19.32 -5.92 13.58
CA LEU A 75 18.78 -7.04 12.82
C LEU A 75 19.62 -7.39 11.59
N LEU A 76 19.83 -8.70 11.37
CA LEU A 76 20.36 -9.27 10.14
C LEU A 76 19.26 -9.47 9.09
N ASN A 77 19.48 -8.90 7.91
CA ASN A 77 18.59 -9.02 6.76
C ASN A 77 19.33 -9.58 5.54
N VAL A 78 19.29 -10.90 5.39
CA VAL A 78 20.02 -11.63 4.35
C VAL A 78 19.04 -12.18 3.30
N SER A 79 19.46 -12.20 2.05
CA SER A 79 18.79 -12.92 0.95
C SER A 79 19.68 -14.09 0.54
N ILE A 80 19.09 -15.25 0.28
CA ILE A 80 19.79 -16.52 0.09
C ILE A 80 19.43 -17.12 -1.27
N GLY A 81 20.39 -17.14 -2.18
CA GLY A 81 20.26 -17.82 -3.46
C GLY A 81 20.78 -19.24 -3.41
N LEU A 82 19.91 -20.21 -3.65
CA LEU A 82 20.31 -21.62 -3.75
C LEU A 82 20.33 -22.08 -5.21
N ALA A 83 21.34 -22.88 -5.57
CA ALA A 83 21.39 -23.57 -6.84
C ALA A 83 22.14 -24.90 -6.69
N VAL A 84 21.69 -25.92 -7.43
CA VAL A 84 22.33 -27.24 -7.53
C VAL A 84 22.67 -27.51 -8.99
N ALA A 85 23.85 -28.04 -9.24
CA ALA A 85 24.29 -28.38 -10.59
C ALA A 85 23.62 -29.66 -11.09
N GLU A 86 23.15 -29.62 -12.33
CA GLU A 86 22.84 -30.82 -13.11
C GLU A 86 24.16 -31.34 -13.75
N GLN A 87 24.18 -32.59 -14.22
CA GLN A 87 25.40 -33.17 -14.79
C GLN A 87 25.95 -32.29 -15.92
N GLY A 88 27.26 -32.01 -15.88
CA GLY A 88 27.96 -31.24 -16.93
C GLY A 88 27.88 -29.70 -16.80
N VAL A 89 27.23 -29.17 -15.77
CA VAL A 89 27.16 -27.71 -15.54
C VAL A 89 28.46 -27.20 -14.90
N ASN A 90 29.05 -26.13 -15.45
CA ASN A 90 30.23 -25.52 -14.86
C ASN A 90 29.89 -24.64 -13.63
N ILE A 91 30.91 -24.38 -12.79
CA ILE A 91 30.75 -23.62 -11.55
C ILE A 91 30.31 -22.16 -11.78
N HIS A 92 30.72 -21.51 -12.88
CA HIS A 92 30.30 -20.14 -13.20
C HIS A 92 28.80 -20.05 -13.49
N HIS A 93 28.24 -21.02 -14.21
CA HIS A 93 26.82 -21.09 -14.49
C HIS A 93 26.02 -21.36 -13.22
N LEU A 94 26.52 -22.28 -12.37
CA LEU A 94 25.90 -22.57 -11.08
C LEU A 94 25.88 -21.34 -10.17
N PHE A 95 27.00 -20.62 -10.09
CA PHE A 95 27.11 -19.38 -9.33
C PHE A 95 26.12 -18.32 -9.84
N LYS A 96 26.06 -18.10 -11.15
CA LYS A 96 25.10 -17.17 -11.76
C LYS A 96 23.64 -17.54 -11.47
N LYS A 97 23.31 -18.84 -11.44
CA LYS A 97 21.97 -19.32 -11.08
C LYS A 97 21.64 -19.03 -9.62
N ALA A 98 22.59 -19.27 -8.71
CA ALA A 98 22.42 -18.94 -7.28
C ALA A 98 22.24 -17.43 -7.09
N ASP A 99 23.09 -16.62 -7.72
CA ASP A 99 23.03 -15.16 -7.64
C ASP A 99 21.69 -14.59 -8.16
N ASN A 100 21.22 -15.06 -9.31
CA ASN A 100 19.90 -14.69 -9.85
C ASN A 100 18.76 -15.05 -8.88
N ASN A 101 18.83 -16.22 -8.23
CA ASN A 101 17.84 -16.65 -7.24
C ASN A 101 17.88 -15.76 -5.99
N MET A 102 19.07 -15.39 -5.51
CA MET A 102 19.25 -14.45 -4.39
C MET A 102 18.65 -13.08 -4.71
N HIS A 103 18.94 -12.55 -5.90
CA HIS A 103 18.40 -11.28 -6.37
C HIS A 103 16.86 -11.30 -6.46
N ARG A 104 16.27 -12.40 -6.95
CA ARG A 104 14.82 -12.58 -6.98
C ARG A 104 14.22 -12.56 -5.58
N GLU A 105 14.82 -13.27 -4.63
CA GLU A 105 14.36 -13.27 -3.25
C GLU A 105 14.48 -11.88 -2.60
N LYS A 106 15.60 -11.18 -2.83
CA LYS A 106 15.84 -9.82 -2.32
C LYS A 106 14.75 -8.85 -2.78
N LEU A 107 14.35 -8.92 -4.06
CA LEU A 107 13.26 -8.12 -4.60
C LEU A 107 11.94 -8.45 -3.91
N HIS A 108 11.52 -9.72 -3.90
CA HIS A 108 10.26 -10.11 -3.26
C HIS A 108 10.21 -9.70 -1.78
N ARG A 109 11.28 -9.95 -1.02
CA ARG A 109 11.34 -9.65 0.41
C ARG A 109 11.30 -8.14 0.69
N SER A 110 11.97 -7.34 -0.14
CA SER A 110 11.90 -5.88 -0.03
C SER A 110 10.51 -5.35 -0.37
N GLN A 111 9.87 -5.91 -1.40
CA GLN A 111 8.53 -5.51 -1.82
C GLN A 111 7.49 -5.81 -0.72
N SER A 112 7.48 -7.05 -0.19
CA SER A 112 6.55 -7.45 0.87
C SER A 112 6.68 -6.61 2.14
N LYS A 113 7.91 -6.22 2.53
CA LYS A 113 8.12 -5.36 3.71
C LYS A 113 7.57 -3.95 3.49
N ARG A 114 7.81 -3.35 2.32
CA ARG A 114 7.30 -2.01 2.01
C ARG A 114 5.78 -1.99 1.92
N ASN A 115 5.19 -3.04 1.33
CA ASN A 115 3.75 -3.24 1.35
C ASN A 115 3.25 -3.33 2.80
N ALA A 116 3.84 -4.19 3.63
CA ALA A 116 3.43 -4.35 5.03
C ALA A 116 3.44 -3.01 5.81
N ILE A 117 4.46 -2.18 5.62
CA ILE A 117 4.53 -0.83 6.25
C ILE A 117 3.33 0.03 5.82
N ALA A 118 3.01 0.08 4.53
CA ALA A 118 1.88 0.87 4.04
C ALA A 118 0.54 0.37 4.64
N TYR A 119 0.34 -0.94 4.74
CA TYR A 119 -0.82 -1.52 5.42
C TYR A 119 -0.84 -1.18 6.91
N THR A 120 0.29 -1.23 7.61
CA THR A 120 0.38 -0.84 9.03
C THR A 120 0.04 0.63 9.24
N LEU A 121 0.54 1.54 8.39
CA LEU A 121 0.21 2.96 8.45
C LEU A 121 -1.29 3.20 8.27
N LYS A 122 -1.91 2.48 7.32
CA LYS A 122 -3.35 2.52 7.12
C LYS A 122 -4.12 2.02 8.35
N GLN A 123 -3.67 0.94 9.00
CA GLN A 123 -4.29 0.47 10.24
C GLN A 123 -4.14 1.48 11.39
N ALA A 124 -2.99 2.14 11.50
CA ALA A 124 -2.78 3.19 12.50
C ALA A 124 -3.70 4.40 12.27
N LEU A 125 -3.98 4.74 11.00
CA LEU A 125 -4.93 5.79 10.66
C LEU A 125 -6.37 5.40 11.05
N GLU A 126 -6.79 4.16 10.78
CA GLU A 126 -8.10 3.65 11.20
C GLU A 126 -8.26 3.65 12.72
N ALA A 127 -7.19 3.36 13.47
CA ALA A 127 -7.21 3.36 14.94
C ALA A 127 -7.36 4.75 15.57
N ARG A 128 -7.07 5.83 14.83
CA ARG A 128 -7.23 7.23 15.28
C ARG A 128 -8.69 7.72 15.13
N ASP A 129 -9.63 6.83 14.79
CA ASP A 129 -11.04 7.16 14.46
C ASP A 129 -11.19 8.22 13.35
N ILE A 130 -10.14 8.45 12.57
CA ILE A 130 -10.15 9.36 11.42
C ILE A 130 -10.96 8.75 10.27
N MET A 131 -11.01 7.42 10.18
CA MET A 131 -11.76 6.66 9.17
C MET A 131 -12.91 5.90 9.83
N ILE A 132 -14.14 6.11 9.33
CA ILE A 132 -15.34 5.45 9.86
C ILE A 132 -15.25 3.94 9.60
N LYS A 133 -15.57 3.12 10.60
CA LYS A 133 -15.68 1.67 10.42
C LYS A 133 -16.61 1.34 9.24
N GLY A 134 -16.08 0.52 8.32
CA GLY A 134 -16.81 0.07 7.13
C GLY A 134 -16.87 1.06 5.96
N HIS A 135 -16.30 2.27 6.08
CA HIS A 135 -16.20 3.25 4.98
C HIS A 135 -15.59 2.65 3.72
N THR A 136 -14.41 2.03 3.86
CA THR A 136 -13.72 1.34 2.76
C THR A 136 -14.59 0.30 2.05
N GLU A 137 -15.36 -0.49 2.80
CA GLU A 137 -16.22 -1.54 2.22
C GLU A 137 -17.47 -0.97 1.55
N ARG A 138 -18.02 0.15 2.05
CA ARG A 138 -19.11 0.86 1.39
C ARG A 138 -18.62 1.52 0.10
N LEU A 139 -17.47 2.20 0.12
CA LEU A 139 -16.86 2.78 -1.07
C LEU A 139 -16.63 1.73 -2.15
N LYS A 140 -16.01 0.59 -1.81
CA LYS A 140 -15.76 -0.50 -2.77
C LYS A 140 -17.04 -0.97 -3.45
N LYS A 141 -18.14 -1.14 -2.71
CA LYS A 141 -19.44 -1.56 -3.27
C LYS A 141 -19.98 -0.51 -4.23
N LEU A 142 -20.04 0.76 -3.81
CA LEU A 142 -20.55 1.86 -4.64
C LEU A 142 -19.70 2.05 -5.91
N ILE A 143 -18.38 2.04 -5.76
CA ILE A 143 -17.41 2.10 -6.86
C ILE A 143 -17.63 0.95 -7.84
N SER A 144 -17.76 -0.28 -7.36
CA SER A 144 -17.92 -1.45 -8.23
C SER A 144 -19.19 -1.33 -9.08
N VAL A 145 -20.31 -0.90 -8.48
CA VAL A 145 -21.57 -0.70 -9.22
C VAL A 145 -21.45 0.44 -10.23
N LEU A 146 -20.88 1.58 -9.83
CA LEU A 146 -20.69 2.73 -10.71
C LEU A 146 -19.74 2.43 -11.87
N ALA A 147 -18.63 1.76 -11.60
CA ALA A 147 -17.63 1.38 -12.58
C ALA A 147 -18.21 0.44 -13.65
N LEU A 148 -19.08 -0.50 -13.27
CA LEU A 148 -19.80 -1.36 -14.21
C LEU A 148 -20.74 -0.55 -15.12
N VAL A 149 -21.45 0.43 -14.58
CA VAL A 149 -22.36 1.30 -15.35
C VAL A 149 -21.59 2.20 -16.34
N ILE A 150 -20.41 2.68 -15.95
CA ILE A 150 -19.54 3.52 -16.80
C ILE A 150 -18.74 2.70 -17.82
N GLY A 151 -18.62 1.37 -17.63
CA GLY A 151 -17.90 0.48 -18.54
C GLY A 151 -16.39 0.40 -18.28
N ILE A 152 -15.96 0.53 -17.02
CA ILE A 152 -14.55 0.44 -16.63
C ILE A 152 -14.09 -1.03 -16.65
N PRO A 153 -12.91 -1.33 -17.24
CA PRO A 153 -12.32 -2.68 -17.20
C PRO A 153 -12.07 -3.18 -15.78
N ASN A 154 -12.31 -4.47 -15.53
CA ASN A 154 -12.16 -5.09 -14.20
C ASN A 154 -10.80 -4.85 -13.52
N HIS A 155 -9.70 -4.75 -14.27
CA HIS A 155 -8.38 -4.47 -13.69
C HIS A 155 -8.33 -3.06 -13.06
N ARG A 156 -8.89 -2.04 -13.72
CA ARG A 156 -9.00 -0.69 -13.16
C ARG A 156 -9.97 -0.60 -11.98
N ILE A 157 -10.99 -1.48 -11.92
CA ILE A 157 -11.87 -1.57 -10.75
C ILE A 157 -11.09 -2.01 -9.50
N LYS A 158 -10.16 -2.97 -9.65
CA LYS A 158 -9.30 -3.40 -8.53
C LYS A 158 -8.43 -2.25 -8.03
N ASP A 159 -7.79 -1.53 -8.96
CA ASP A 159 -6.93 -0.39 -8.61
C ASP A 159 -7.75 0.75 -8.00
N LEU A 160 -8.96 1.01 -8.50
CA LEU A 160 -9.86 2.02 -7.92
C LEU A 160 -10.35 1.64 -6.51
N CYS A 161 -10.60 0.34 -6.26
CA CYS A 161 -10.89 -0.16 -4.92
C CYS A 161 -9.69 -0.01 -3.98
N LEU A 162 -8.47 -0.17 -4.50
CA LEU A 162 -7.24 0.06 -3.75
C LEU A 162 -7.05 1.56 -3.46
N LEU A 163 -7.34 2.43 -4.43
CA LEU A 163 -7.35 3.87 -4.25
C LEU A 163 -8.34 4.28 -3.16
N ALA A 164 -9.58 3.79 -3.20
CA ALA A 164 -10.56 4.07 -2.16
C ALA A 164 -10.09 3.65 -0.75
N GLN A 165 -9.30 2.57 -0.65
CA GLN A 165 -8.75 2.11 0.63
C GLN A 165 -7.57 2.96 1.13
N PHE A 166 -6.80 3.58 0.23
CA PHE A 166 -5.51 4.21 0.55
C PHE A 166 -5.41 5.70 0.22
N HIS A 167 -6.43 6.33 -0.37
CA HIS A 167 -6.43 7.75 -0.76
C HIS A 167 -6.00 8.67 0.39
N ASP A 168 -6.46 8.35 1.60
CA ASP A 168 -6.20 9.13 2.81
C ASP A 168 -4.96 8.68 3.60
N VAL A 169 -4.17 7.71 3.12
CA VAL A 169 -3.02 7.16 3.87
C VAL A 169 -2.01 8.22 4.30
N GLY A 170 -1.91 9.33 3.55
CA GLY A 170 -1.03 10.44 3.88
C GLY A 170 -1.40 11.20 5.16
N LYS A 171 -2.62 11.05 5.68
CA LYS A 171 -3.06 11.68 6.95
C LYS A 171 -2.26 11.18 8.17
N VAL A 172 -1.51 10.08 8.03
CA VAL A 172 -0.53 9.64 9.05
C VAL A 172 0.57 10.66 9.30
N GLY A 173 0.89 11.50 8.31
CA GLY A 173 1.91 12.54 8.43
C GLY A 173 1.38 13.89 8.95
N ILE A 174 0.09 14.00 9.25
CA ILE A 174 -0.54 15.23 9.73
C ILE A 174 -0.77 15.15 11.24
N SER A 175 -0.50 16.25 11.95
CA SER A 175 -0.62 16.33 13.40
C SER A 175 -2.05 16.09 13.89
N ASP A 176 -2.20 15.31 14.97
CA ASP A 176 -3.46 15.09 15.69
C ASP A 176 -4.12 16.41 16.10
N ARG A 177 -3.33 17.43 16.45
CA ARG A 177 -3.85 18.76 16.85
C ARG A 177 -4.63 19.43 15.73
N ILE A 178 -4.31 19.12 14.47
CA ILE A 178 -4.98 19.66 13.29
C ILE A 178 -6.12 18.72 12.88
N LEU A 179 -5.84 17.42 12.78
CA LEU A 179 -6.82 16.43 12.30
C LEU A 179 -8.00 16.21 13.23
N LEU A 180 -7.80 16.32 14.55
CA LEU A 180 -8.82 16.08 15.57
C LEU A 180 -9.36 17.39 16.18
N LYS A 181 -9.09 18.52 15.54
CA LYS A 181 -9.54 19.83 16.00
C LYS A 181 -11.08 19.93 15.87
N PRO A 182 -11.80 20.34 16.93
CA PRO A 182 -13.26 20.49 16.89
C PRO A 182 -13.69 21.81 16.21
N ASP A 183 -12.83 22.83 16.24
CA ASP A 183 -13.08 24.14 15.64
C ASP A 183 -12.71 24.18 14.15
N PRO A 184 -13.26 25.14 13.38
CA PRO A 184 -12.83 25.36 12.00
C PRO A 184 -11.32 25.52 11.86
N LEU A 185 -10.79 24.95 10.79
CA LEU A 185 -9.37 25.07 10.45
C LEU A 185 -9.05 26.48 9.95
N THR A 186 -7.92 27.00 10.39
CA THR A 186 -7.28 28.18 9.80
C THR A 186 -6.78 27.88 8.38
N PRO A 187 -6.57 28.90 7.53
CA PRO A 187 -5.99 28.70 6.20
C PRO A 187 -4.66 27.95 6.21
N GLU A 188 -3.82 28.18 7.22
CA GLU A 188 -2.53 27.52 7.42
C GLU A 188 -2.70 26.05 7.80
N GLU A 189 -3.61 25.75 8.74
CA GLU A 189 -3.94 24.37 9.11
C GLU A 189 -4.55 23.60 7.93
N PHE A 190 -5.39 24.26 7.13
CA PHE A 190 -5.95 23.66 5.93
C PHE A 190 -4.87 23.31 4.91
N LYS A 191 -3.91 24.21 4.66
CA LYS A 191 -2.73 23.92 3.83
C LYS A 191 -1.94 22.73 4.35
N GLU A 192 -1.77 22.61 5.67
CA GLU A 192 -1.11 21.44 6.25
C GLU A 192 -1.89 20.16 5.98
N ILE A 193 -3.22 20.15 6.10
CA ILE A 193 -4.03 18.98 5.74
C ILE A 193 -3.85 18.62 4.26
N GLN A 194 -3.83 19.58 3.35
CA GLN A 194 -3.68 19.33 1.90
C GLN A 194 -2.41 18.53 1.56
N ARG A 195 -1.36 18.63 2.39
CA ARG A 195 -0.10 17.88 2.21
C ARG A 195 -0.29 16.36 2.28
N HIS A 196 -1.40 15.86 2.80
CA HIS A 196 -1.65 14.41 2.83
C HIS A 196 -1.67 13.79 1.43
N CYS A 197 -2.05 14.53 0.38
CA CYS A 197 -1.97 14.05 -1.00
C CYS A 197 -0.53 13.70 -1.39
N GLU A 198 0.42 14.61 -1.11
CA GLU A 198 1.84 14.42 -1.41
C GLU A 198 2.49 13.36 -0.52
N ILE A 199 2.15 13.34 0.77
CA ILE A 199 2.66 12.33 1.72
C ILE A 199 2.16 10.95 1.30
N GLY A 200 0.86 10.83 0.99
CA GLY A 200 0.23 9.60 0.52
C GLY A 200 0.85 9.10 -0.79
N TYR A 201 1.10 10.01 -1.75
CA TYR A 201 1.82 9.71 -2.99
C TYR A 201 3.19 9.09 -2.72
N ARG A 202 4.01 9.69 -1.83
CA ARG A 202 5.35 9.18 -1.49
C ARG A 202 5.29 7.80 -0.82
N ILE A 203 4.33 7.59 0.08
CA ILE A 203 4.08 6.28 0.71
C ILE A 203 3.74 5.24 -0.36
N ALA A 204 2.83 5.57 -1.27
CA ALA A 204 2.39 4.67 -2.32
C ALA A 204 3.50 4.35 -3.34
N GLN A 205 4.35 5.32 -3.69
CA GLN A 205 5.52 5.07 -4.54
C GLN A 205 6.52 4.10 -3.89
N ALA A 206 6.64 4.10 -2.57
CA ALA A 206 7.50 3.19 -1.84
C ALA A 206 6.91 1.78 -1.74
N ALA A 207 5.59 1.60 -1.89
CA ALA A 207 4.89 0.32 -1.77
C ALA A 207 4.52 -0.24 -3.17
N PRO A 208 5.19 -1.30 -3.65
CA PRO A 208 4.95 -1.87 -4.97
C PRO A 208 3.47 -2.13 -5.33
N ASP A 209 2.67 -2.62 -4.38
CA ASP A 209 1.26 -2.92 -4.62
C ASP A 209 0.42 -1.65 -4.79
N LEU A 210 0.87 -0.53 -4.21
CA LEU A 210 0.19 0.77 -4.28
C LEU A 210 0.75 1.67 -5.39
N MET A 211 1.87 1.29 -6.01
CA MET A 211 2.51 2.08 -7.06
C MET A 211 1.56 2.42 -8.23
N PRO A 212 0.68 1.52 -8.72
CA PRO A 212 -0.27 1.83 -9.79
C PRO A 212 -1.26 2.96 -9.45
N ILE A 213 -1.55 3.17 -8.16
CA ILE A 213 -2.52 4.15 -7.69
C ILE A 213 -1.87 5.41 -7.11
N ALA A 214 -0.54 5.47 -7.03
CA ALA A 214 0.17 6.57 -6.38
C ALA A 214 -0.23 7.92 -6.99
N ASP A 215 -0.20 8.03 -8.31
CA ASP A 215 -0.61 9.25 -9.04
C ASP A 215 -2.05 9.67 -8.73
N TRP A 216 -2.96 8.72 -8.52
CA TRP A 216 -4.34 9.01 -8.16
C TRP A 216 -4.48 9.47 -6.71
N ILE A 217 -3.68 8.91 -5.79
CA ILE A 217 -3.61 9.42 -4.40
C ILE A 217 -3.17 10.88 -4.38
N LEU A 218 -2.26 11.29 -5.27
CA LEU A 218 -1.87 12.70 -5.35
C LEU A 218 -3.03 13.61 -5.80
N LYS A 219 -3.90 13.11 -6.68
CA LYS A 219 -4.90 13.91 -7.43
C LYS A 219 -6.34 13.75 -6.94
N HIS A 220 -6.59 12.95 -5.90
CA HIS A 220 -7.96 12.59 -5.51
C HIS A 220 -8.80 13.76 -4.97
N HIS A 221 -8.16 14.88 -4.60
CA HIS A 221 -8.81 16.13 -4.18
C HIS A 221 -8.87 17.21 -5.27
N GLU A 222 -8.53 16.88 -6.51
CA GLU A 222 -8.76 17.77 -7.64
C GLU A 222 -10.26 17.95 -7.90
N TRP A 223 -10.66 19.16 -8.28
CA TRP A 223 -12.04 19.51 -8.55
C TRP A 223 -12.25 19.73 -10.03
N TRP A 224 -13.41 19.34 -10.55
CA TRP A 224 -13.74 19.46 -11.98
C TRP A 224 -13.45 20.85 -12.57
N ASN A 225 -13.65 21.91 -11.77
CA ASN A 225 -13.44 23.30 -12.21
C ASN A 225 -11.99 23.81 -12.11
N GLY A 226 -11.05 23.03 -11.55
CA GLY A 226 -9.65 23.42 -11.35
C GLY A 226 -9.35 24.12 -10.01
N GLN A 227 -10.33 24.23 -9.10
CA GLN A 227 -10.14 24.83 -7.77
C GLN A 227 -9.72 23.82 -6.68
N GLY A 228 -9.50 22.57 -7.07
CA GLY A 228 -9.01 21.52 -6.18
C GLY A 228 -7.52 21.65 -5.93
N TYR A 229 -6.95 20.63 -5.29
CA TYR A 229 -5.54 20.59 -4.90
C TYR A 229 -4.98 19.17 -5.09
N PRO A 230 -3.65 19.02 -5.20
CA PRO A 230 -2.59 20.04 -5.08
C PRO A 230 -2.15 20.70 -6.39
N LEU A 231 -2.58 20.21 -7.55
CA LEU A 231 -2.07 20.63 -8.86
C LEU A 231 -3.01 21.60 -9.60
N GLY A 232 -4.30 21.66 -9.22
CA GLY A 232 -5.29 22.53 -9.85
C GLY A 232 -5.71 22.02 -11.23
N LEU A 233 -5.80 20.70 -11.40
CA LEU A 233 -6.20 20.05 -12.65
C LEU A 233 -7.67 20.32 -12.95
N LYS A 234 -8.02 20.44 -14.24
CA LYS A 234 -9.38 20.77 -14.66
C LYS A 234 -9.98 19.73 -15.60
N GLY A 235 -11.25 19.42 -15.39
CA GLY A 235 -12.04 18.56 -16.26
C GLY A 235 -11.40 17.17 -16.44
N GLU A 236 -11.08 16.83 -17.69
CA GLU A 236 -10.55 15.51 -18.06
C GLU A 236 -9.04 15.34 -17.80
N GLU A 237 -8.33 16.40 -17.42
CA GLU A 237 -6.96 16.30 -16.91
C GLU A 237 -6.90 15.48 -15.60
N ILE A 238 -8.02 15.45 -14.88
CA ILE A 238 -8.21 14.65 -13.67
C ILE A 238 -8.46 13.19 -14.09
N PRO A 239 -7.67 12.23 -13.58
CA PRO A 239 -7.90 10.81 -13.84
C PRO A 239 -9.35 10.41 -13.55
N LEU A 240 -9.93 9.58 -14.42
CA LEU A 240 -11.32 9.11 -14.27
C LEU A 240 -11.57 8.51 -12.88
N GLU A 241 -10.59 7.77 -12.35
CA GLU A 241 -10.60 7.17 -11.02
C GLU A 241 -10.76 8.20 -9.91
N CYS A 242 -10.06 9.33 -9.99
CA CYS A 242 -10.15 10.40 -9.01
C CYS A 242 -11.54 11.05 -9.08
N ARG A 243 -12.06 11.27 -10.30
CA ARG A 243 -13.40 11.83 -10.50
C ARG A 243 -14.50 10.91 -9.96
N ILE A 244 -14.33 9.58 -10.11
CA ILE A 244 -15.25 8.59 -9.51
C ILE A 244 -15.14 8.60 -7.99
N LEU A 245 -13.92 8.51 -7.46
CA LEU A 245 -13.69 8.50 -6.02
C LEU A 245 -14.30 9.75 -5.37
N ALA A 246 -14.10 10.94 -5.93
CA ALA A 246 -14.62 12.19 -5.39
C ALA A 246 -16.15 12.17 -5.19
N VAL A 247 -16.91 11.63 -6.15
CA VAL A 247 -18.38 11.52 -6.04
C VAL A 247 -18.78 10.51 -4.97
N VAL A 248 -18.14 9.33 -4.98
CA VAL A 248 -18.51 8.24 -4.06
C VAL A 248 -18.11 8.57 -2.62
N ASP A 249 -16.93 9.17 -2.43
CA ASP A 249 -16.42 9.58 -1.12
C ASP A 249 -17.29 10.69 -0.51
N ALA A 250 -17.63 11.73 -1.28
CA ALA A 250 -18.54 12.77 -0.83
C ALA A 250 -19.92 12.22 -0.43
N PHE A 251 -20.46 11.27 -1.21
CA PHE A 251 -21.72 10.62 -0.87
C PHE A 251 -21.65 9.78 0.41
N ASP A 252 -20.60 8.96 0.59
CA ASP A 252 -20.42 8.18 1.82
C ASP A 252 -20.22 9.10 3.02
N ALA A 253 -19.47 10.20 2.84
CA ALA A 253 -19.24 11.22 3.85
C ALA A 253 -20.54 11.86 4.36
N MET A 254 -21.46 12.17 3.45
CA MET A 254 -22.75 12.78 3.78
C MET A 254 -23.74 11.79 4.43
N THR A 255 -23.74 10.54 3.96
CA THR A 255 -24.75 9.54 4.35
C THR A 255 -24.34 8.63 5.52
N SER A 256 -23.14 8.82 6.06
CA SER A 256 -22.62 8.04 7.19
C SER A 256 -22.50 8.89 8.45
N ASP A 257 -22.88 8.33 9.59
CA ASP A 257 -22.68 9.00 10.88
C ASP A 257 -21.19 9.16 11.18
N ARG A 258 -20.77 10.40 11.45
CA ARG A 258 -19.41 10.77 11.88
C ARG A 258 -19.43 11.23 13.34
N PRO A 259 -18.34 11.06 14.10
CA PRO A 259 -18.26 11.49 15.50
C PRO A 259 -18.68 12.95 15.75
N TYR A 260 -18.53 13.82 14.74
CA TYR A 260 -18.83 15.25 14.80
C TYR A 260 -19.92 15.71 13.81
N GLN A 261 -20.51 14.80 13.03
CA GLN A 261 -21.52 15.14 12.01
C GLN A 261 -22.49 13.98 11.82
N LYS A 262 -23.78 14.21 12.10
CA LYS A 262 -24.82 13.21 11.82
C LYS A 262 -25.01 13.05 10.31
N ALA A 263 -25.32 11.83 9.87
CA ALA A 263 -25.68 11.57 8.49
C ALA A 263 -26.84 12.49 8.05
N VAL A 264 -26.71 13.11 6.89
CA VAL A 264 -27.82 13.86 6.27
C VAL A 264 -28.74 12.89 5.52
N SER A 265 -29.95 13.35 5.19
CA SER A 265 -30.88 12.53 4.42
C SER A 265 -30.32 12.24 3.02
N LEU A 266 -30.82 11.16 2.43
CA LEU A 266 -30.45 10.78 1.06
C LEU A 266 -30.78 11.89 0.06
N GLU A 267 -31.90 12.56 0.25
CA GLU A 267 -32.35 13.69 -0.57
C GLU A 267 -31.35 14.85 -0.51
N VAL A 268 -30.89 15.21 0.69
CA VAL A 268 -29.88 16.27 0.86
C VAL A 268 -28.55 15.88 0.20
N ALA A 269 -28.11 14.63 0.34
CA ALA A 269 -26.88 14.16 -0.31
C ALA A 269 -26.99 14.20 -1.84
N ILE A 270 -28.16 13.88 -2.40
CA ILE A 270 -28.42 13.98 -3.85
C ILE A 270 -28.36 15.43 -4.32
N ASP A 271 -29.02 16.34 -3.60
CA ASP A 271 -29.05 17.76 -3.94
C ASP A 271 -27.65 18.40 -3.85
N GLU A 272 -26.83 17.98 -2.88
CA GLU A 272 -25.45 18.43 -2.76
C GLU A 272 -24.59 17.99 -3.96
N LEU A 273 -24.67 16.71 -4.34
CA LEU A 273 -23.96 16.20 -5.53
C LEU A 273 -24.39 16.91 -6.81
N GLN A 274 -25.69 17.22 -6.96
CA GLN A 274 -26.19 17.98 -8.09
C GLN A 274 -25.66 19.41 -8.12
N ARG A 275 -25.61 20.08 -6.96
CA ARG A 275 -25.06 21.43 -6.85
C ARG A 275 -23.56 21.48 -7.13
N GLY A 276 -22.83 20.46 -6.71
CA GLY A 276 -21.39 20.31 -6.97
C GLY A 276 -21.03 19.86 -8.38
N ALA A 277 -22.00 19.44 -9.21
CA ALA A 277 -21.74 19.00 -10.57
C ALA A 277 -21.21 20.14 -11.46
N GLY A 278 -20.06 19.93 -12.09
CA GLY A 278 -19.37 20.94 -12.89
C GLY A 278 -18.50 21.91 -12.08
N ILE A 279 -18.54 21.80 -10.74
CA ILE A 279 -17.70 22.57 -9.82
C ILE A 279 -16.69 21.60 -9.20
N GLN A 280 -17.14 20.83 -8.20
CA GLN A 280 -16.31 19.84 -7.52
C GLN A 280 -16.30 18.52 -8.31
N PHE A 281 -17.45 18.11 -8.86
CA PHE A 281 -17.64 16.78 -9.43
C PHE A 281 -17.81 16.81 -10.94
N ASP A 282 -17.38 15.73 -11.60
CA ASP A 282 -17.68 15.47 -13.01
C ASP A 282 -19.20 15.32 -13.21
N PRO A 283 -19.85 16.18 -14.03
CA PRO A 283 -21.30 16.12 -14.26
C PRO A 283 -21.80 14.78 -14.80
N GLN A 284 -21.00 14.09 -15.63
CA GLN A 284 -21.39 12.82 -16.24
C GLN A 284 -21.40 11.71 -15.19
N ILE A 285 -20.40 11.71 -14.30
CA ILE A 285 -20.29 10.74 -13.20
C ILE A 285 -21.41 10.97 -12.18
N VAL A 286 -21.69 12.23 -11.81
CA VAL A 286 -22.84 12.57 -10.93
C VAL A 286 -24.13 12.03 -11.54
N LYS A 287 -24.38 12.29 -12.83
CA LYS A 287 -25.58 11.78 -13.52
C LYS A 287 -25.68 10.25 -13.45
N ALA A 288 -24.60 9.54 -13.75
CA ALA A 288 -24.56 8.07 -13.70
C ALA A 288 -24.79 7.55 -12.26
N PHE A 289 -24.12 8.15 -11.28
CA PHE A 289 -24.23 7.77 -9.88
C PHE A 289 -25.64 7.97 -9.33
N LEU A 290 -26.29 9.11 -9.63
CA LEU A 290 -27.65 9.38 -9.17
C LEU A 290 -28.69 8.43 -9.77
N GLN A 291 -28.47 7.90 -10.98
CA GLN A 291 -29.31 6.84 -11.53
C GLN A 291 -29.22 5.54 -10.70
N ILE A 292 -28.03 5.20 -10.22
CA ILE A 292 -27.80 4.03 -9.35
C ILE A 292 -28.49 4.25 -8.01
N VAL A 293 -28.28 5.41 -7.37
CA VAL A 293 -28.89 5.74 -6.08
C VAL A 293 -30.42 5.68 -6.14
N LYS A 294 -31.03 6.23 -7.20
CA LYS A 294 -32.49 6.16 -7.41
C LYS A 294 -32.98 4.71 -7.54
N LYS A 295 -32.28 3.86 -8.29
CA LYS A 295 -32.62 2.43 -8.43
C LYS A 295 -32.51 1.68 -7.10
N LEU A 296 -31.46 1.95 -6.31
CA LEU A 296 -31.28 1.34 -4.98
C LEU A 296 -32.38 1.77 -4.01
N LYS A 297 -32.81 3.03 -4.04
CA LYS A 297 -33.95 3.54 -3.26
C LYS A 297 -35.24 2.81 -3.62
N ILE A 298 -35.52 2.63 -4.92
CA ILE A 298 -36.72 1.91 -5.41
C ILE A 298 -36.72 0.46 -4.92
N ASN A 299 -35.60 -0.26 -5.06
CA ASN A 299 -35.51 -1.64 -4.57
C ASN A 299 -35.73 -1.72 -3.06
N ARG A 300 -35.13 -0.83 -2.27
CA ARG A 300 -35.33 -0.81 -0.81
C ARG A 300 -36.79 -0.55 -0.42
N LEU A 301 -37.48 0.35 -1.12
CA LEU A 301 -38.91 0.61 -0.91
C LEU A 301 -39.77 -0.60 -1.27
N LEU A 302 -39.54 -1.21 -2.44
CA LEU A 302 -40.29 -2.40 -2.91
C LEU A 302 -40.16 -3.60 -1.96
N TYR A 303 -38.96 -3.85 -1.43
CA TYR A 303 -38.76 -4.93 -0.47
C TYR A 303 -39.25 -4.59 0.95
N SER A 304 -39.30 -3.31 1.34
CA SER A 304 -39.93 -2.92 2.62
C SER A 304 -41.46 -3.01 2.60
N SER A 305 -42.10 -2.80 1.45
CA SER A 305 -43.55 -2.92 1.29
C SER A 305 -44.06 -4.36 1.16
N MET A 306 -43.19 -5.33 0.84
CA MET A 306 -43.56 -6.75 0.75
C MET A 306 -43.59 -7.49 2.10
N PHE A 307 -43.16 -6.85 3.19
CA PHE A 307 -43.17 -7.42 4.55
C PHE A 307 -44.15 -6.69 5.51
N LEU A 308 -45.04 -5.85 4.97
CA LEU A 308 -46.10 -5.15 5.72
C LEU A 308 -47.50 -5.36 5.10
N GLY A 309 -47.70 -6.52 4.47
CA GLY A 309 -49.00 -6.96 3.95
C GLY A 309 -49.42 -8.28 4.58
#